data_AF-A0A7Z9HGB7-F1
#
_entry.id   AF-A0A7Z9HGB7-F1
#
_cell.length_a   1.000
_cell.length_b   1.000
_cell.length_c   1.000
_cell.angle_alpha   90.00
_cell.angle_beta   90.00
_cell.angle_gamma   90.00
#
_symmetry.space_group_name_H-M   'P 1'
#
loop_
_entity.id
_entity.type
_entity.pdbx_description
1 polymer ?
#
loop_
_entity_poly.entity_id
_entity_poly.type
_entity_poly.pdbx_seq_one_letter_code
_entity_poly.pdbx_strand_id
1 'polypeptide(L)'
;FFGLIAAVATFAIIPIAGPIGDFTFQVTDIEPGLLFIFAITSLSVYGAVLAGTSSNSKFALLGGTRASAQMISYEVFMGLALMGIFMVYGTTRVSGIVDGQNEYWFGSLIPMWGVFTQPLGFVLFFTALVAETKRAPFDAPEGESEIVAGYFLEYSGMRWSAFMLAEYVALVGVASLITTLFFGGYHIPWLHLWESAPQWLVTILQIIKFSVFTLFFCWFQIQLRWTVPKFRFDQTMALGWKKLLPLSLINLFVTAFVILAFA
;
A
#
# COMPACT_ATOMS: atom_id res chain seq x y z
N PHE A 1 5.80 -3.97 18.47
CA PHE A 1 4.45 -3.44 18.78
C PHE A 1 4.05 -2.24 17.95
N PHE A 2 4.89 -1.20 17.78
CA PHE A 2 4.57 -0.07 16.90
C PHE A 2 4.13 -0.49 15.49
N GLY A 3 4.86 -1.42 14.85
CA GLY A 3 4.46 -1.95 13.54
C GLY A 3 3.10 -2.65 13.53
N LEU A 4 2.73 -3.36 14.60
CA LEU A 4 1.42 -4.02 14.70
C LEU A 4 0.29 -2.99 14.82
N ILE A 5 0.47 -2.00 15.70
CA ILE A 5 -0.51 -0.91 15.88
C ILE A 5 -0.68 -0.16 14.57
N ALA A 6 0.43 0.15 13.88
CA ALA A 6 0.39 0.84 12.61
C ALA A 6 -0.35 0.05 11.53
N ALA A 7 -0.05 -1.25 11.41
CA ALA A 7 -0.69 -2.11 10.44
C ALA A 7 -2.19 -2.26 10.70
N VAL A 8 -2.62 -2.40 11.96
CA VAL A 8 -4.04 -2.50 12.32
C VAL A 8 -4.76 -1.16 12.12
N ALA A 9 -4.15 -0.05 12.51
CA ALA A 9 -4.77 1.27 12.39
C ALA A 9 -5.00 1.69 10.93
N THR A 10 -4.20 1.15 10.00
CA THR A 10 -4.39 1.38 8.56
C THR A 10 -5.78 0.92 8.08
N PHE A 11 -6.34 -0.14 8.67
CA PHE A 11 -7.67 -0.65 8.30
C PHE A 11 -8.83 0.25 8.74
N ALA A 12 -8.61 1.19 9.66
CA ALA A 12 -9.68 2.08 10.12
C ALA A 12 -10.20 3.02 9.01
N ILE A 13 -9.33 3.37 8.06
CA ILE A 13 -9.64 4.34 6.99
C ILE A 13 -10.10 3.64 5.71
N ILE A 14 -9.78 2.37 5.52
CA ILE A 14 -10.06 1.67 4.27
C ILE A 14 -11.55 1.28 4.22
N PRO A 15 -12.33 1.76 3.22
CA PRO A 15 -13.72 1.38 3.07
C PRO A 15 -13.84 0.01 2.41
N ILE A 16 -14.66 -0.87 3.00
CA ILE A 16 -14.86 -2.24 2.51
C ILE A 16 -16.08 -2.33 1.57
N ALA A 17 -17.10 -1.51 1.81
CA ALA A 17 -18.33 -1.45 1.01
C ALA A 17 -19.00 -0.08 1.12
N GLY A 18 -19.98 0.18 0.24
CA GLY A 18 -20.80 1.39 0.30
C GLY A 18 -21.77 1.37 1.48
N PRO A 19 -22.27 2.53 1.93
CA PRO A 19 -23.17 2.62 3.07
C PRO A 19 -24.52 1.92 2.80
N ILE A 20 -25.07 1.27 3.84
CA ILE A 20 -26.47 0.81 3.88
C ILE A 20 -27.23 1.68 4.88
N GLY A 21 -28.02 2.63 4.38
CA GLY A 21 -28.68 3.61 5.23
C GLY A 21 -27.63 4.41 6.03
N ASP A 22 -27.77 4.42 7.36
CA ASP A 22 -26.82 5.10 8.26
C ASP A 22 -25.57 4.25 8.59
N PHE A 23 -25.51 2.98 8.16
CA PHE A 23 -24.39 2.10 8.46
C PHE A 23 -23.30 2.21 7.38
N THR A 24 -22.13 2.72 7.76
CA THR A 24 -20.95 2.82 6.90
C THR A 24 -19.99 1.64 7.15
N PHE A 25 -19.49 1.01 6.08
CA PHE A 25 -18.48 -0.06 6.16
C PHE A 25 -17.04 0.49 6.19
N GLN A 26 -16.89 1.65 6.80
CA GLN A 26 -15.62 2.36 7.04
C GLN A 26 -15.68 2.89 8.48
N VAL A 27 -14.61 2.66 9.25
CA VAL A 27 -14.58 3.06 10.67
C VAL A 27 -14.52 4.57 10.80
N THR A 28 -13.67 5.23 10.01
CA THR A 28 -13.58 6.69 9.99
C THR A 28 -13.14 7.19 8.63
N ASP A 29 -13.85 8.23 8.15
CA ASP A 29 -13.46 8.99 6.98
C ASP A 29 -12.98 10.38 7.40
N ILE A 30 -11.66 10.57 7.42
CA ILE A 30 -11.02 11.84 7.79
C ILE A 30 -10.38 12.50 6.57
N GLU A 31 -10.31 13.82 6.61
CA GLU A 31 -9.51 14.62 5.68
C GLU A 31 -8.35 15.27 6.44
N PRO A 32 -7.08 15.00 6.11
CA PRO A 32 -6.58 14.15 5.02
C PRO A 32 -6.40 12.66 5.40
N GLY A 33 -7.13 11.75 4.73
CA GLY A 33 -7.17 10.33 5.07
C GLY A 33 -5.90 9.57 4.73
N LEU A 34 -5.37 9.73 3.51
CA LEU A 34 -4.14 9.03 3.09
C LEU A 34 -2.88 9.53 3.80
N LEU A 35 -2.85 10.82 4.16
CA LEU A 35 -1.74 11.36 4.94
C LEU A 35 -1.71 10.78 6.36
N PHE A 36 -2.87 10.48 6.95
CA PHE A 36 -2.92 9.75 8.22
C PHE A 36 -2.35 8.34 8.09
N ILE A 37 -2.67 7.64 6.99
CA ILE A 37 -2.11 6.30 6.75
C ILE A 37 -0.58 6.37 6.70
N PHE A 38 -0.02 7.32 5.94
CA PHE A 38 1.44 7.52 5.90
C PHE A 38 2.03 7.88 7.26
N ALA A 39 1.38 8.78 8.01
CA ALA A 39 1.84 9.15 9.33
C ALA A 39 1.91 7.93 10.27
N ILE A 40 0.91 7.05 10.21
CA ILE A 40 0.87 5.84 11.02
C ILE A 40 1.88 4.79 10.53
N THR A 41 2.02 4.57 9.22
CA THR A 41 2.99 3.60 8.69
C THR A 41 4.43 4.00 9.01
N SER A 42 4.74 5.30 9.08
CA SER A 42 6.05 5.81 9.50
C SER A 42 6.45 5.35 10.91
N LEU A 43 5.48 5.09 11.80
CA LEU A 43 5.73 4.57 13.15
C LEU A 43 6.31 3.15 13.14
N SER A 44 6.06 2.39 12.07
CA SER A 44 6.60 1.05 11.90
C SER A 44 8.14 1.07 11.75
N VAL A 45 8.70 2.15 11.20
CA VAL A 45 10.15 2.35 11.03
C VAL A 45 10.85 2.39 12.39
N TYR A 46 10.30 3.15 13.34
CA TYR A 46 10.80 3.19 14.72
C TYR A 46 10.78 1.82 15.38
N GLY A 47 9.77 0.98 15.04
CA GLY A 47 9.70 -0.40 15.50
C GLY A 47 10.93 -1.22 15.13
N ALA A 48 11.44 -1.09 13.89
CA ALA A 48 12.62 -1.84 13.45
C ALA A 48 13.92 -1.28 14.02
N VAL A 49 14.04 0.06 14.15
CA VAL A 49 15.21 0.72 14.75
C VAL A 49 15.35 0.29 16.21
N LEU A 50 14.28 0.43 17.00
CA LEU A 50 14.29 0.06 18.41
C LEU A 50 14.53 -1.44 18.61
N ALA A 51 14.00 -2.28 17.72
CA ALA A 51 14.27 -3.72 17.74
C ALA A 51 15.76 -4.02 17.54
N GLY A 52 16.40 -3.42 16.53
CA GLY A 52 17.81 -3.61 16.26
C GLY A 52 18.75 -3.04 17.33
N THR A 53 18.42 -1.89 17.94
CA THR A 53 19.26 -1.26 18.97
C THR A 53 19.13 -1.92 20.35
N SER A 54 17.97 -2.50 20.65
CA SER A 54 17.75 -3.21 21.92
C SER A 54 18.31 -4.62 21.92
N SER A 55 18.55 -5.20 20.74
CA SER A 55 19.26 -6.46 20.60
C SER A 55 20.76 -6.26 20.88
N ASN A 56 21.32 -7.08 21.76
CA ASN A 56 22.72 -7.07 22.18
C ASN A 56 23.64 -7.80 21.17
N SER A 57 23.41 -7.58 19.86
CA SER A 57 24.14 -8.20 18.77
C SER A 57 24.48 -7.19 17.69
N LYS A 58 25.73 -7.21 17.24
CA LYS A 58 26.21 -6.35 16.14
C LYS A 58 25.44 -6.60 14.85
N PHE A 59 25.02 -7.85 14.60
CA PHE A 59 24.25 -8.21 13.40
C PHE A 59 22.82 -7.66 13.45
N ALA A 60 22.19 -7.66 14.63
CA ALA A 60 20.85 -7.12 14.80
C ALA A 60 20.83 -5.58 14.63
N LEU A 61 21.87 -4.89 15.12
CA LEU A 61 22.04 -3.46 14.90
C LEU A 61 22.24 -3.11 13.41
N LEU A 62 23.05 -3.89 12.70
CA LEU A 62 23.23 -3.73 11.24
C LEU A 62 21.95 -4.03 10.46
N GLY A 63 21.18 -5.04 10.88
CA GLY A 63 19.87 -5.35 10.30
C GLY A 63 18.86 -4.23 10.51
N GLY A 64 18.78 -3.67 11.73
CA GLY A 64 17.89 -2.56 12.06
C GLY A 64 18.20 -1.27 11.29
N THR A 65 19.48 -0.94 11.13
CA THR A 65 19.91 0.25 10.36
C THR A 65 19.66 0.10 8.86
N ARG A 66 19.82 -1.11 8.30
CA ARG A 66 19.42 -1.39 6.91
C ARG A 66 17.91 -1.33 6.71
N ALA A 67 17.15 -1.89 7.66
CA ALA A 67 15.69 -1.87 7.64
C ALA A 67 15.16 -0.43 7.63
N SER A 68 15.70 0.41 8.52
CA SER A 68 15.26 1.81 8.64
C SER A 68 15.61 2.63 7.41
N ALA A 69 16.83 2.49 6.88
CA ALA A 69 17.22 3.16 5.65
C ALA A 69 16.30 2.79 4.48
N GLN A 70 15.93 1.51 4.36
CA GLN A 70 15.04 1.03 3.29
C GLN A 70 13.64 1.61 3.45
N MET A 71 13.00 1.44 4.60
CA MET A 71 11.64 1.91 4.79
C MET A 71 11.50 3.42 4.58
N ILE A 72 12.41 4.21 5.17
CA ILE A 72 12.38 5.67 5.03
C ILE A 72 12.49 6.09 3.55
N SER A 73 13.38 5.43 2.80
CA SER A 73 13.57 5.76 1.38
C SER A 73 12.30 5.46 0.58
N TYR A 74 11.69 4.29 0.80
CA TYR A 74 10.54 3.84 0.04
C TYR A 74 9.22 4.51 0.44
N GLU A 75 9.09 4.99 1.67
CA GLU A 75 7.97 5.81 2.12
C GLU A 75 7.89 7.13 1.34
N VAL A 76 9.03 7.80 1.10
CA VAL A 76 9.08 9.01 0.27
C VAL A 76 8.64 8.74 -1.17
N PHE A 77 9.12 7.64 -1.77
CA PHE A 77 8.74 7.30 -3.15
C PHE A 77 7.27 6.90 -3.26
N MET A 78 6.73 6.23 -2.24
CA MET A 78 5.33 5.87 -2.16
C MET A 78 4.43 7.11 -2.08
N GLY A 79 4.80 8.10 -1.26
CA GLY A 79 4.10 9.38 -1.18
C GLY A 79 4.11 10.13 -2.51
N LEU A 80 5.27 10.22 -3.18
CA LEU A 80 5.38 10.86 -4.49
C LEU A 80 4.58 10.14 -5.58
N ALA A 81 4.53 8.80 -5.56
CA ALA A 81 3.76 8.03 -6.51
C ALA A 81 2.23 8.27 -6.40
N LEU A 82 1.72 8.56 -5.20
CA LEU A 82 0.29 8.89 -5.00
C LEU A 82 -0.09 10.31 -5.40
N MET A 83 0.85 11.24 -5.53
CA MET A 83 0.54 12.62 -5.91
C MET A 83 -0.21 12.71 -7.25
N GLY A 84 0.09 11.81 -8.20
CA GLY A 84 -0.63 11.71 -9.46
C GLY A 84 -2.13 11.41 -9.26
N ILE A 85 -2.46 10.49 -8.36
CA ILE A 85 -3.85 10.16 -8.00
C ILE A 85 -4.56 11.35 -7.35
N PHE A 86 -3.88 12.07 -6.44
CA PHE A 86 -4.49 13.22 -5.76
C PHE A 86 -4.85 14.33 -6.73
N MET A 87 -4.02 14.56 -7.76
CA MET A 87 -4.33 15.54 -8.79
C MET A 87 -5.50 15.10 -9.69
N VAL A 88 -5.60 13.80 -10.01
CA VAL A 88 -6.67 13.27 -10.87
C VAL A 88 -8.03 13.33 -10.19
N TYR A 89 -8.15 12.91 -8.92
CA TYR A 89 -9.44 12.86 -8.22
C TYR A 89 -9.72 14.10 -7.35
N GLY A 90 -8.75 15.01 -7.20
CA GLY A 90 -8.93 16.29 -6.49
C GLY A 90 -9.17 16.17 -4.98
N THR A 91 -8.96 14.99 -4.39
CA THR A 91 -9.20 14.74 -2.95
C THR A 91 -8.14 13.83 -2.34
N THR A 92 -7.95 13.99 -1.03
CA THR A 92 -7.07 13.12 -0.21
C THR A 92 -7.86 12.19 0.71
N ARG A 93 -9.20 12.29 0.70
CA ARG A 93 -10.08 11.36 1.39
C ARG A 93 -10.15 10.05 0.61
N VAL A 94 -10.12 8.94 1.34
CA VAL A 94 -10.13 7.60 0.73
C VAL A 94 -11.50 7.30 0.12
N SER A 95 -12.59 7.68 0.80
CA SER A 95 -13.96 7.60 0.28
C SER A 95 -14.09 8.34 -1.05
N GLY A 96 -13.65 9.60 -1.10
CA GLY A 96 -13.74 10.44 -2.29
C GLY A 96 -12.93 9.92 -3.48
N ILE A 97 -11.78 9.28 -3.25
CA ILE A 97 -11.03 8.61 -4.32
C ILE A 97 -11.82 7.42 -4.86
N VAL A 98 -12.44 6.62 -3.98
CA VAL A 98 -13.23 5.46 -4.38
C VAL A 98 -14.46 5.93 -5.18
N ASP A 99 -15.16 6.95 -4.71
CA ASP A 99 -16.31 7.55 -5.41
C ASP A 99 -15.92 8.11 -6.78
N GLY A 100 -14.77 8.80 -6.87
CA GLY A 100 -14.23 9.30 -8.15
C GLY A 100 -13.87 8.19 -9.15
N GLN A 101 -13.60 6.97 -8.67
CA GLN A 101 -13.36 5.80 -9.53
C GLN A 101 -14.63 5.16 -10.09
N ASN A 102 -15.81 5.61 -9.63
CA ASN A 102 -17.10 5.17 -10.14
C ASN A 102 -17.50 5.85 -11.46
N GLU A 103 -16.81 6.92 -11.85
CA GLU A 103 -17.01 7.57 -13.15
C GLU A 103 -16.48 6.69 -14.29
N TYR A 104 -17.06 6.82 -15.49
CA TYR A 104 -16.66 6.04 -16.67
C TYR A 104 -16.06 6.94 -17.74
N TRP A 105 -14.92 6.52 -18.29
CA TRP A 105 -14.41 6.99 -19.56
C TRP A 105 -15.17 6.34 -20.72
N PHE A 106 -15.45 7.13 -21.76
CA PHE A 106 -16.14 6.71 -23.00
C PHE A 106 -17.53 6.10 -22.77
N GLY A 107 -18.40 6.81 -22.03
CA GLY A 107 -19.85 6.54 -22.03
C GLY A 107 -20.28 5.16 -21.52
N SER A 108 -19.58 4.62 -20.51
CA SER A 108 -19.84 3.36 -19.75
C SER A 108 -18.95 2.15 -20.07
N LEU A 109 -17.90 2.29 -20.89
CA LEU A 109 -17.02 1.15 -21.22
C LEU A 109 -15.84 0.94 -20.26
N ILE A 110 -15.18 2.02 -19.82
CA ILE A 110 -13.97 1.89 -18.99
C ILE A 110 -14.19 2.67 -17.68
N PRO A 111 -14.26 1.99 -16.52
CA PRO A 111 -14.24 2.67 -15.23
C PRO A 111 -12.97 3.51 -15.10
N MET A 112 -13.07 4.69 -14.49
CA MET A 112 -11.96 5.60 -14.21
C MET A 112 -11.11 5.05 -13.04
N TRP A 113 -10.71 3.79 -13.12
CA TRP A 113 -9.85 3.14 -12.15
C TRP A 113 -8.45 3.78 -12.17
N GLY A 114 -7.85 3.89 -10.99
CA GLY A 114 -6.50 4.44 -10.82
C GLY A 114 -5.45 3.77 -11.71
N VAL A 115 -5.62 2.48 -12.06
CA VAL A 115 -4.70 1.79 -12.98
C VAL A 115 -4.72 2.40 -14.38
N PHE A 116 -5.90 2.80 -14.87
CA PHE A 116 -6.03 3.37 -16.22
C PHE A 116 -5.68 4.85 -16.24
N THR A 117 -6.02 5.59 -15.19
CA THR A 117 -5.69 7.02 -15.10
C THR A 117 -4.22 7.26 -14.81
N GLN A 118 -3.59 6.39 -14.01
CA GLN A 118 -2.21 6.52 -13.55
C GLN A 118 -1.47 5.16 -13.59
N PRO A 119 -1.23 4.59 -14.80
CA PRO A 119 -0.57 3.29 -14.92
C PRO A 119 0.87 3.30 -14.42
N LEU A 120 1.60 4.41 -14.66
CA LEU A 120 2.97 4.57 -14.18
C LEU A 120 2.98 4.74 -12.65
N GLY A 121 2.07 5.58 -12.12
CA GLY A 121 1.86 5.73 -10.68
C GLY A 121 1.57 4.41 -9.97
N PHE A 122 0.76 3.54 -10.58
CA PHE A 122 0.47 2.20 -10.06
C PHE A 122 1.74 1.35 -9.92
N VAL A 123 2.55 1.25 -10.97
CA VAL A 123 3.76 0.43 -10.95
C VAL A 123 4.76 0.96 -9.92
N LEU A 124 4.93 2.28 -9.82
CA LEU A 124 5.83 2.90 -8.85
C LEU A 124 5.34 2.66 -7.42
N PHE A 125 4.06 2.91 -7.15
CA PHE A 125 3.45 2.74 -5.84
C PHE A 125 3.48 1.27 -5.40
N PHE A 126 3.11 0.34 -6.30
CA PHE A 126 3.18 -1.10 -6.04
C PHE A 126 4.60 -1.55 -5.71
N THR A 127 5.59 -1.12 -6.50
CA THR A 127 7.00 -1.47 -6.24
C THR A 127 7.48 -0.93 -4.89
N ALA A 128 7.09 0.31 -4.53
CA ALA A 128 7.45 0.90 -3.25
C ALA A 128 6.80 0.19 -2.07
N LEU A 129 5.54 -0.20 -2.20
CA LEU A 129 4.81 -0.96 -1.19
C LEU A 129 5.40 -2.35 -0.94
N VAL A 130 5.78 -3.08 -2.00
CA VAL A 130 6.45 -4.38 -1.84
C VAL A 130 7.79 -4.20 -1.13
N ALA A 131 8.53 -3.12 -1.40
CA ALA A 131 9.76 -2.81 -0.69
C ALA A 131 9.55 -2.45 0.79
N GLU A 132 8.44 -1.81 1.13
CA GLU A 132 8.07 -1.44 2.51
C GLU A 132 7.70 -2.66 3.36
N THR A 133 7.06 -3.67 2.78
CA THR A 133 6.70 -4.91 3.51
C THR A 133 7.90 -5.83 3.81
N LYS A 134 9.10 -5.50 3.31
CA LYS A 134 10.38 -6.20 3.55
C LYS A 134 10.38 -7.67 3.15
N ARG A 135 9.44 -8.08 2.30
CA ARG A 135 9.37 -9.44 1.78
C ARG A 135 10.26 -9.59 0.56
N ALA A 136 10.70 -10.83 0.31
CA ALA A 136 11.39 -11.18 -0.92
C ALA A 136 10.54 -10.71 -2.13
N PRO A 137 11.12 -9.95 -3.08
CA PRO A 137 12.55 -9.80 -3.39
C PRO A 137 13.31 -8.68 -2.65
N PHE A 138 12.64 -7.89 -1.79
CA PHE A 138 13.21 -6.79 -1.01
C PHE A 138 13.44 -7.17 0.47
N ASP A 139 13.92 -8.40 0.71
CA ASP A 139 14.23 -8.97 2.03
C ASP A 139 15.63 -8.61 2.55
N ALA A 140 16.23 -7.54 2.04
CA ALA A 140 17.55 -7.05 2.47
C ALA A 140 17.69 -6.77 3.99
N PRO A 141 16.60 -6.43 4.73
CA PRO A 141 16.65 -6.29 6.19
C PRO A 141 16.70 -7.60 7.00
N GLU A 142 16.30 -8.72 6.41
CA GLU A 142 16.28 -10.04 7.04
C GLU A 142 17.41 -10.96 6.55
N GLY A 143 18.10 -10.54 5.48
CA GLY A 143 19.02 -11.34 4.67
C GLY A 143 19.83 -12.37 5.46
N GLU A 144 19.38 -13.63 5.39
CA GLU A 144 19.94 -14.75 6.15
C GLU A 144 21.43 -14.96 5.87
N SER A 145 21.85 -14.71 4.62
CA SER A 145 23.24 -14.86 4.17
C SER A 145 24.20 -13.78 4.67
N GLU A 146 23.70 -12.60 5.06
CA GLU A 146 24.55 -11.45 5.43
C GLU A 146 24.42 -11.07 6.92
N ILE A 147 23.22 -11.17 7.48
CA ILE A 147 22.89 -10.73 8.84
C ILE A 147 22.07 -11.76 9.62
N VAL A 148 22.05 -13.02 9.17
CA VAL A 148 21.43 -14.21 9.79
C VAL A 148 19.90 -14.15 9.91
N ALA A 149 19.36 -13.15 10.59
CA ALA A 149 17.92 -12.92 10.75
C ALA A 149 17.59 -11.42 11.01
N GLY A 150 18.57 -10.53 10.85
CA GLY A 150 18.37 -9.09 10.98
C GLY A 150 17.90 -8.65 12.37
N TYR A 151 16.92 -7.74 12.42
CA TYR A 151 16.50 -7.04 13.65
C TYR A 151 15.67 -7.88 14.62
N PHE A 152 15.19 -9.07 14.24
CA PHE A 152 14.45 -9.97 15.13
C PHE A 152 15.29 -11.16 15.65
N LEU A 153 16.61 -11.19 15.36
CA LEU A 153 17.51 -12.30 15.68
C LEU A 153 17.48 -12.74 17.15
N GLU A 154 17.34 -11.79 18.09
CA GLU A 154 17.34 -12.09 19.53
C GLU A 154 15.94 -12.25 20.14
N TYR A 155 14.89 -12.06 19.34
CA TYR A 155 13.52 -12.12 19.82
C TYR A 155 12.98 -13.54 19.70
N SER A 156 12.35 -14.02 20.77
CA SER A 156 11.74 -15.35 20.83
C SER A 156 10.32 -15.30 21.38
N GLY A 157 9.57 -16.40 21.20
CA GLY A 157 8.21 -16.57 21.71
C GLY A 157 7.25 -15.46 21.25
N MET A 158 6.58 -14.83 22.22
CA MET A 158 5.54 -13.81 21.98
C MET A 158 6.05 -12.57 21.25
N ARG A 159 7.31 -12.18 21.45
CA ARG A 159 7.86 -10.97 20.81
C ARG A 159 8.16 -11.21 19.34
N TRP A 160 8.70 -12.40 19.02
CA TRP A 160 8.92 -12.82 17.64
C TRP A 160 7.60 -12.99 16.88
N SER A 161 6.61 -13.62 17.50
CA SER A 161 5.29 -13.78 16.87
C SER A 161 4.61 -12.43 16.59
N ALA A 162 4.81 -11.42 17.45
CA ALA A 162 4.30 -10.08 17.22
C ALA A 162 4.94 -9.38 16.00
N PHE A 163 6.22 -9.64 15.69
CA PHE A 163 6.85 -9.13 14.46
C PHE A 163 6.24 -9.79 13.22
N MET A 164 6.15 -11.12 13.21
CA MET A 164 5.57 -11.87 12.10
C MET A 164 4.11 -11.49 11.85
N LEU A 165 3.32 -11.36 12.93
CA LEU A 165 1.93 -10.92 12.84
C LEU A 165 1.85 -9.51 12.24
N ALA A 166 2.67 -8.57 12.69
CA ALA A 166 2.67 -7.20 12.18
C ALA A 166 2.96 -7.16 10.67
N GLU A 167 3.94 -7.94 10.20
CA GLU A 167 4.30 -7.98 8.77
C GLU A 167 3.21 -8.62 7.91
N TYR A 168 2.54 -9.69 8.38
CA TYR A 168 1.41 -10.28 7.65
C TYR A 168 0.18 -9.37 7.65
N VAL A 169 -0.11 -8.67 8.75
CA VAL A 169 -1.19 -7.69 8.79
C VAL A 169 -0.87 -6.51 7.86
N ALA A 170 0.38 -6.06 7.82
CA ALA A 170 0.83 -5.01 6.90
C ALA A 170 0.70 -5.46 5.43
N LEU A 171 1.03 -6.71 5.10
CA LEU A 171 0.86 -7.26 3.76
C LEU A 171 -0.61 -7.15 3.29
N VAL A 172 -1.55 -7.51 4.15
CA VAL A 172 -2.98 -7.38 3.86
C VAL A 172 -3.39 -5.90 3.77
N GLY A 173 -2.88 -5.04 4.65
CA GLY A 173 -3.14 -3.59 4.63
C GLY A 173 -2.63 -2.90 3.37
N VAL A 174 -1.48 -3.33 2.86
CA VAL A 174 -0.90 -2.87 1.61
C VAL A 174 -1.74 -3.36 0.40
N ALA A 175 -2.15 -4.62 0.40
CA ALA A 175 -3.01 -5.18 -0.64
C ALA A 175 -4.38 -4.50 -0.71
N SER A 176 -4.95 -4.16 0.45
CA SER A 176 -6.21 -3.44 0.53
C SER A 176 -6.05 -1.98 0.04
N LEU A 177 -4.95 -1.29 0.39
CA LEU A 177 -4.67 0.05 -0.13
C LEU A 177 -4.54 0.08 -1.66
N ILE A 178 -3.83 -0.87 -2.26
CA ILE A 178 -3.75 -0.96 -3.72
C ILE A 178 -5.14 -1.16 -4.34
N THR A 179 -5.93 -2.05 -3.75
CA THR A 179 -7.30 -2.33 -4.22
C THR A 179 -8.17 -1.07 -4.17
N THR A 180 -8.09 -0.33 -3.06
CA THR A 180 -8.83 0.92 -2.85
C THR A 180 -8.39 2.05 -3.77
N LEU A 181 -7.08 2.26 -3.93
CA LEU A 181 -6.56 3.42 -4.65
C LEU A 181 -6.47 3.23 -6.16
N PHE A 182 -6.34 1.99 -6.64
CA PHE A 182 -6.11 1.74 -8.08
C PHE A 182 -7.22 0.94 -8.75
N PHE A 183 -7.92 0.06 -8.03
CA PHE A 183 -8.88 -0.89 -8.63
C PHE A 183 -10.34 -0.59 -8.29
N GLY A 184 -10.69 0.65 -7.94
CA GLY A 184 -12.08 1.02 -7.69
C GLY A 184 -12.59 0.58 -6.31
N GLY A 185 -11.71 0.24 -5.36
CA GLY A 185 -12.10 -0.20 -4.01
C GLY A 185 -13.18 -1.27 -3.99
N TYR A 186 -14.36 -0.90 -3.52
CA TYR A 186 -15.52 -1.78 -3.45
C TYR A 186 -16.50 -1.61 -4.64
N HIS A 187 -16.29 -0.65 -5.53
CA HIS A 187 -17.13 -0.48 -6.72
C HIS A 187 -17.05 -1.66 -7.67
N ILE A 188 -18.22 -2.03 -8.19
CA ILE A 188 -18.39 -3.03 -9.23
C ILE A 188 -18.76 -2.27 -10.52
N PRO A 189 -17.97 -2.44 -11.59
CA PRO A 189 -18.33 -1.89 -12.89
C PRO A 189 -19.71 -2.35 -13.34
N TRP A 190 -20.45 -1.47 -14.02
CA TRP A 190 -21.79 -1.70 -14.57
C TRP A 190 -22.93 -1.94 -13.58
N LEU A 191 -22.77 -1.54 -12.32
CA LEU A 191 -23.83 -1.65 -11.32
C LEU A 191 -25.10 -0.84 -11.69
N HIS A 192 -24.95 0.22 -12.49
CA HIS A 192 -26.07 1.01 -13.04
C HIS A 192 -26.98 0.23 -14.00
N LEU A 193 -26.57 -0.94 -14.49
CA LEU A 193 -27.43 -1.83 -15.29
C LEU A 193 -28.34 -2.70 -14.40
N TRP A 194 -28.10 -2.72 -13.09
CA TRP A 194 -28.78 -3.56 -12.10
C TRP A 194 -29.58 -2.70 -11.11
N GLU A 195 -30.27 -1.66 -11.59
CA GLU A 195 -31.07 -0.72 -10.76
C GLU A 195 -32.14 -1.41 -9.90
N SER A 196 -32.54 -2.64 -10.24
CA SER A 196 -33.56 -3.42 -9.51
C SER A 196 -32.99 -4.42 -8.49
N ALA A 197 -31.66 -4.48 -8.31
CA ALA A 197 -31.06 -5.42 -7.37
C ALA A 197 -31.27 -4.95 -5.91
N PRO A 198 -31.56 -5.87 -4.96
CA PRO A 198 -31.72 -5.48 -3.57
C PRO A 198 -30.38 -5.02 -2.96
N GLN A 199 -30.43 -3.95 -2.16
CA GLN A 199 -29.23 -3.28 -1.60
C GLN A 199 -28.28 -4.22 -0.85
N TRP A 200 -28.83 -5.22 -0.14
CA TRP A 200 -28.02 -6.21 0.58
C TRP A 200 -27.19 -7.09 -0.37
N LEU A 201 -27.73 -7.44 -1.54
CA LEU A 201 -27.02 -8.24 -2.55
C LEU A 201 -25.87 -7.42 -3.16
N VAL A 202 -26.14 -6.15 -3.49
CA VAL A 202 -25.11 -5.22 -3.97
C VAL A 202 -23.97 -5.12 -2.98
N THR A 203 -24.27 -4.93 -1.69
CA THR A 203 -23.24 -4.80 -0.65
C THR A 203 -22.43 -6.09 -0.49
N ILE A 204 -23.06 -7.26 -0.52
CA ILE A 204 -22.34 -8.54 -0.49
C ILE A 204 -21.40 -8.67 -1.68
N LEU A 205 -21.85 -8.31 -2.89
CA LEU A 205 -21.00 -8.35 -4.08
C LEU A 205 -19.83 -7.37 -3.96
N GLN A 206 -20.04 -6.18 -3.38
CA GLN A 206 -18.98 -5.19 -3.15
C GLN A 206 -17.92 -5.73 -2.19
N ILE A 207 -18.34 -6.34 -1.08
CA ILE A 207 -17.45 -6.99 -0.11
C ILE A 207 -16.68 -8.14 -0.76
N ILE A 208 -17.36 -8.98 -1.55
CA ILE A 208 -16.72 -10.09 -2.27
C ILE A 208 -15.68 -9.54 -3.24
N LYS A 209 -16.01 -8.53 -4.05
CA LYS A 209 -15.08 -7.92 -4.99
C LYS A 209 -13.86 -7.35 -4.28
N PHE A 210 -14.07 -6.55 -3.23
CA PHE A 210 -12.98 -5.98 -2.45
C PHE A 210 -12.07 -7.08 -1.85
N SER A 211 -12.68 -8.14 -1.31
CA SER A 211 -11.97 -9.27 -0.72
C SER A 211 -11.19 -10.07 -1.77
N VAL A 212 -11.78 -10.36 -2.93
CA VAL A 212 -11.13 -11.08 -4.03
C VAL A 212 -9.92 -10.32 -4.56
N PHE A 213 -10.04 -9.00 -4.77
CA PHE A 213 -8.91 -8.18 -5.22
C PHE A 213 -7.82 -8.06 -4.16
N THR A 214 -8.20 -7.88 -2.89
CA THR A 214 -7.23 -7.87 -1.78
C THR A 214 -6.48 -9.21 -1.71
N LEU A 215 -7.20 -10.34 -1.78
CA LEU A 215 -6.60 -11.67 -1.81
C LEU A 215 -5.74 -11.90 -3.06
N PHE A 216 -6.14 -11.37 -4.22
CA PHE A 216 -5.34 -11.42 -5.44
C PHE A 216 -4.02 -10.68 -5.26
N PHE A 217 -4.01 -9.49 -4.65
CA PHE A 217 -2.76 -8.76 -4.38
C PHE A 217 -1.92 -9.40 -3.29
N CYS A 218 -2.53 -10.03 -2.27
CA CYS A 218 -1.80 -10.85 -1.32
C CYS A 218 -1.12 -12.04 -2.03
N TRP A 219 -1.86 -12.76 -2.86
CA TRP A 219 -1.33 -13.85 -3.67
C TRP A 219 -0.22 -13.37 -4.60
N PHE A 220 -0.42 -12.24 -5.29
CA PHE A 220 0.55 -11.68 -6.22
C PHE A 220 1.86 -11.31 -5.51
N GLN A 221 1.79 -10.63 -4.36
CA GLN A 221 2.96 -10.33 -3.54
C GLN A 221 3.71 -11.59 -3.09
N ILE A 222 2.98 -12.64 -2.72
CA ILE A 222 3.59 -13.92 -2.35
C ILE A 222 4.24 -14.60 -3.57
N GLN A 223 3.64 -14.51 -4.76
CA GLN A 223 4.24 -15.03 -6.00
C GLN A 223 5.53 -14.30 -6.40
N LEU A 224 5.67 -13.02 -6.06
CA LEU A 224 6.92 -12.26 -6.31
C LEU A 224 8.13 -12.91 -5.64
N ARG A 225 7.93 -13.60 -4.51
CA ARG A 225 8.98 -14.33 -3.80
C ARG A 225 9.68 -15.39 -4.66
N TRP A 226 8.94 -16.08 -5.51
CA TRP A 226 9.48 -17.20 -6.32
C TRP A 226 9.78 -16.80 -7.76
N THR A 227 9.29 -15.64 -8.22
CA THR A 227 9.44 -15.19 -9.60
C THR A 227 10.59 -14.22 -9.78
N VAL A 228 10.88 -13.36 -8.80
CA VAL A 228 11.91 -12.32 -8.90
C VAL A 228 13.14 -12.72 -8.10
N PRO A 229 14.36 -12.61 -8.66
CA PRO A 229 15.59 -12.82 -7.91
C PRO A 229 15.73 -11.84 -6.74
N LYS A 230 16.39 -12.27 -5.66
CA LYS A 230 16.66 -11.41 -4.51
C LYS A 230 17.56 -10.23 -4.89
N PHE A 231 17.20 -9.03 -4.44
CA PHE A 231 18.02 -7.84 -4.62
C PHE A 231 19.00 -7.66 -3.48
N ARG A 232 20.23 -7.26 -3.81
CA ARG A 232 21.19 -6.79 -2.81
C ARG A 232 20.77 -5.41 -2.30
N PHE A 233 21.10 -5.10 -1.05
CA PHE A 233 20.80 -3.80 -0.41
C PHE A 233 21.20 -2.59 -1.29
N ASP A 234 22.40 -2.61 -1.88
CA ASP A 234 22.88 -1.53 -2.76
C ASP A 234 22.01 -1.35 -4.00
N GLN A 235 21.47 -2.44 -4.55
CA GLN A 235 20.59 -2.42 -5.73
C GLN A 235 19.20 -1.92 -5.37
N THR A 236 18.67 -2.31 -4.21
CA THR A 236 17.41 -1.80 -3.66
C THR A 236 17.49 -0.28 -3.47
N MET A 237 18.56 0.22 -2.87
CA MET A 237 18.78 1.67 -2.72
C MET A 237 18.94 2.38 -4.06
N ALA A 238 19.68 1.80 -5.00
CA ALA A 238 19.82 2.37 -6.33
C ALA A 238 18.50 2.40 -7.11
N LEU A 239 17.64 1.38 -6.97
CA LEU A 239 16.31 1.33 -7.58
C LEU A 239 15.44 2.49 -7.08
N GLY A 240 15.40 2.70 -5.77
CA GLY A 240 14.73 3.83 -5.15
C GLY A 240 15.19 5.18 -5.69
N TRP A 241 16.44 5.53 -5.38
CA TRP A 241 16.96 6.87 -5.61
C TRP A 241 17.25 7.19 -7.08
N LYS A 242 17.73 6.22 -7.87
CA LYS A 242 18.12 6.48 -9.27
C LYS A 242 17.00 6.24 -10.26
N LYS A 243 15.95 5.46 -9.91
CA LYS A 243 14.85 5.13 -10.83
C LYS A 243 13.50 5.59 -10.32
N LEU A 244 13.07 5.15 -9.13
CA LEU A 244 11.71 5.44 -8.62
C LEU A 244 11.49 6.94 -8.42
N LEU A 245 12.44 7.66 -7.81
CA LEU A 245 12.33 9.11 -7.60
C LEU A 245 12.16 9.90 -8.92
N PRO A 246 13.07 9.81 -9.90
CA PRO A 246 12.91 10.58 -11.13
C PRO A 246 11.67 10.17 -11.93
N LEU A 247 11.31 8.88 -11.94
CA LEU A 247 10.08 8.42 -12.59
C LEU A 247 8.81 8.95 -11.90
N SER A 248 8.78 9.01 -10.57
CA SER A 248 7.63 9.58 -9.84
C SER A 248 7.45 11.08 -10.13
N LEU A 249 8.56 11.81 -10.24
CA LEU A 249 8.52 13.24 -10.58
C LEU A 249 8.05 13.45 -12.02
N ILE A 250 8.57 12.67 -12.97
CA ILE A 250 8.11 12.72 -14.36
C ILE A 250 6.61 12.41 -14.43
N ASN A 251 6.14 11.37 -13.73
CA ASN A 251 4.73 11.02 -13.69
C ASN A 251 3.87 12.18 -13.16
N LEU A 252 4.33 12.83 -12.08
CA LEU A 252 3.66 13.99 -11.50
C LEU A 252 3.58 15.16 -12.50
N PHE A 253 4.70 15.54 -13.14
CA PHE A 253 4.71 16.64 -14.10
C PHE A 253 3.85 16.34 -15.34
N VAL A 254 3.91 15.12 -15.86
CA VAL A 254 3.07 14.69 -17.00
C VAL A 254 1.60 14.76 -16.62
N THR A 255 1.23 14.28 -15.43
CA THR A 255 -0.15 14.34 -14.94
C THR A 255 -0.65 15.77 -14.80
N ALA A 256 0.17 16.65 -14.21
CA ALA A 256 -0.16 18.06 -14.06
C ALA A 256 -0.34 18.76 -15.43
N PHE A 257 0.54 18.46 -16.39
CA PHE A 257 0.45 19.01 -17.74
C PHE A 257 -0.81 18.54 -18.47
N VAL A 258 -1.14 17.25 -18.38
CA VAL A 258 -2.35 16.67 -18.98
C VAL A 258 -3.59 17.33 -18.40
N ILE A 259 -3.70 17.43 -17.07
CA ILE A 259 -4.84 18.08 -16.41
C ILE A 259 -4.99 19.52 -16.88
N LEU A 260 -3.89 20.29 -16.95
CA LEU A 260 -3.93 21.68 -17.40
C LEU A 260 -4.28 21.82 -18.89
N ALA A 261 -3.90 20.87 -19.73
CA ALA A 261 -4.24 20.88 -21.16
C ALA A 261 -5.72 20.55 -21.43
N PHE A 262 -6.38 19.84 -20.51
CA PHE A 262 -7.78 19.45 -20.60
C PHE A 262 -8.71 20.26 -19.67
N ALA A 263 -8.17 21.21 -18.89
CA ALA A 263 -8.91 22.15 -18.05
C ALA A 263 -9.37 23.37 -18.84
#